data_AF-A0A3M0KLK6-F1
#
_entry.id   AF-A0A3M0KLK6-F1
#
_cell.length_a   1.000
_cell.length_b   1.000
_cell.length_c   1.000
_cell.angle_alpha   90.00
_cell.angle_beta   90.00
_cell.angle_gamma   90.00
#
_symmetry.space_group_name_H-M   'P 1'
#
loop_
_entity.id
_entity.type
_entity.pdbx_description
1 polymer ?
#
loop_
_entity_poly.entity_id
_entity_poly.type
_entity_poly.pdbx_seq_one_letter_code
_entity_poly.pdbx_strand_id
1 'polypeptide(L)'
;MFEVYDLIPYDCKYIATTILTDFQYILWEVKWRRALERLIASYDGGQNAALTLAQLADDPPHNRPKHQATDLLQNVVADIKEAAQKAILQIQPTVIPEGTFTEVKQGASEPFTSFIDHLTQAVEEQCSGEVA
;
A
#
# COMPACT_ATOMS: atom_id res chain seq x y z
N MET A 1 -13.86 4.47 24.73
CA MET A 1 -14.72 4.68 23.54
C MET A 1 -13.78 5.23 22.48
N PHE A 2 -13.24 4.34 21.63
CA PHE A 2 -12.38 4.76 20.53
C PHE A 2 -13.30 5.41 19.50
N GLU A 3 -13.43 6.74 19.53
CA GLU A 3 -13.86 7.44 18.34
C GLU A 3 -12.92 6.98 17.22
N VAL A 4 -13.53 6.46 16.16
CA VAL A 4 -12.86 5.91 14.99
C VAL A 4 -11.93 7.00 14.47
N TYR A 5 -10.64 6.90 14.77
CA TYR A 5 -9.62 7.71 14.09
C TYR A 5 -9.67 7.26 12.63
N ASP A 6 -10.40 8.02 11.81
CA ASP A 6 -10.48 7.77 10.38
C ASP A 6 -9.10 8.07 9.80
N LEU A 7 -8.39 7.00 9.44
CA LEU A 7 -7.04 7.04 8.89
C LEU A 7 -7.01 7.97 7.67
N ILE A 8 -6.34 9.11 7.80
CA ILE A 8 -6.21 10.08 6.71
C ILE A 8 -5.22 9.54 5.65
N PRO A 9 -5.19 10.14 4.44
CA PRO A 9 -4.26 9.73 3.38
C PRO A 9 -2.80 9.62 3.86
N TYR A 10 -2.35 10.57 4.70
CA TYR A 10 -1.03 10.52 5.31
C TYR A 10 -0.81 9.27 6.16
N ASP A 11 -1.76 8.91 7.02
CA ASP A 11 -1.66 7.73 7.88
C ASP A 11 -1.61 6.44 7.05
N CYS A 12 -2.38 6.37 5.97
CA CYS A 12 -2.37 5.24 5.04
C CYS A 12 -0.98 5.05 4.41
N LYS A 13 -0.36 6.13 3.92
CA LYS A 13 1.02 6.10 3.41
C LYS A 13 2.01 5.69 4.50
N TYR A 14 1.91 6.29 5.68
CA TYR A 14 2.82 6.02 6.79
C TYR A 14 2.76 4.55 7.22
N ILE A 15 1.55 3.99 7.34
CA ILE A 15 1.34 2.56 7.63
C ILE A 15 1.96 1.71 6.52
N ALA A 16 1.69 2.02 5.24
CA ALA A 16 2.23 1.28 4.11
C ALA A 16 3.77 1.31 4.10
N THR A 17 4.41 2.45 4.35
CA THR A 17 5.87 2.54 4.46
C THR A 17 6.45 1.77 5.66
N THR A 18 5.64 1.54 6.69
CA THR A 18 6.09 0.85 7.92
C THR A 18 6.02 -0.67 7.77
N ILE A 19 5.02 -1.19 7.04
CA ILE A 19 4.74 -2.64 6.98
C ILE A 19 5.21 -3.31 5.68
N LEU A 20 5.53 -2.54 4.64
CA LEU A 20 5.91 -3.04 3.33
C LEU A 20 7.40 -2.83 3.09
N THR A 21 8.02 -3.72 2.32
CA THR A 21 9.35 -3.47 1.76
C THR A 21 9.31 -2.32 0.74
N ASP A 22 10.46 -1.73 0.39
CA ASP A 22 10.52 -0.64 -0.59
C ASP A 22 9.86 -1.01 -1.93
N PHE A 23 10.07 -2.24 -2.41
CA PHE A 23 9.45 -2.71 -3.65
C PHE A 23 7.94 -2.93 -3.51
N GLN A 24 7.51 -3.57 -2.42
CA GLN A 24 6.08 -3.75 -2.11
C GLN A 24 5.37 -2.39 -1.98
N TYR A 25 6.01 -1.40 -1.36
CA TYR A 25 5.48 -0.05 -1.25
C TYR A 25 5.30 0.61 -2.63
N ILE A 26 6.28 0.50 -3.54
CA ILE A 26 6.14 1.03 -4.92
C ILE A 26 4.95 0.38 -5.63
N LEU A 27 4.79 -0.95 -5.53
CA LEU A 27 3.66 -1.67 -6.11
C LEU A 27 2.33 -1.25 -5.49
N TRP A 28 2.31 -1.11 -4.17
CA TRP A 28 1.16 -0.62 -3.43
C TRP A 28 0.76 0.78 -3.88
N GLU A 29 1.71 1.72 -3.98
CA GLU A 29 1.43 3.11 -4.37
C GLU A 29 0.80 3.17 -5.77
N VAL A 30 1.33 2.40 -6.74
CA VAL A 30 0.75 2.31 -8.09
C VAL A 30 -0.68 1.77 -8.05
N LYS A 31 -0.93 0.70 -7.29
CA LYS A 31 -2.28 0.10 -7.17
C LYS A 31 -3.26 1.02 -6.46
N TRP A 32 -2.81 1.66 -5.38
CA TRP A 32 -3.61 2.58 -4.58
C TRP A 32 -3.97 3.82 -5.39
N ARG A 33 -3.01 4.47 -6.08
CA ARG A 33 -3.29 5.62 -6.96
C ARG A 33 -4.31 5.30 -8.04
N ARG A 34 -4.20 4.14 -8.70
CA ARG A 34 -5.22 3.68 -9.67
C ARG A 34 -6.60 3.47 -9.04
N ALA A 35 -6.66 3.06 -7.78
CA ALA A 35 -7.93 2.94 -7.07
C ALA A 35 -8.53 4.31 -6.74
N LEU A 36 -7.70 5.28 -6.35
CA LEU A 36 -8.12 6.67 -6.10
C LEU A 36 -8.61 7.37 -7.38
N GLU A 37 -7.97 7.14 -8.53
CA GLU A 37 -8.46 7.65 -9.84
C GLU A 37 -9.87 7.15 -10.15
N ARG A 38 -10.14 5.86 -9.92
CA ARG A 38 -11.49 5.29 -10.06
C ARG A 38 -12.47 5.90 -9.06
N LEU A 39 -12.02 6.17 -7.83
CA LEU A 39 -12.84 6.80 -6.80
C LEU A 39 -13.25 8.22 -7.22
N ILE A 40 -12.32 9.02 -7.76
CA ILE A 40 -12.62 10.36 -8.28
C ILE A 40 -13.63 10.30 -9.41
N ALA A 41 -13.45 9.37 -10.35
CA ALA A 41 -14.42 9.18 -11.43
C ALA A 41 -15.81 8.82 -10.90
N SER A 42 -15.91 8.10 -9.77
CA SER A 42 -17.19 7.77 -9.14
C SER A 42 -17.85 8.95 -8.41
N TYR A 43 -17.09 10.00 -8.08
CA TYR A 43 -17.60 11.21 -7.46
C TYR A 43 -18.12 12.25 -8.44
N ASP A 44 -17.96 12.03 -9.76
CA ASP A 44 -18.41 12.96 -10.79
C ASP A 44 -19.92 13.23 -10.68
N GLY A 45 -20.31 14.50 -10.70
CA GLY A 45 -21.69 14.96 -10.49
C GLY A 45 -22.20 14.91 -9.04
N GLY A 46 -21.39 14.51 -8.06
CA GLY A 46 -21.74 14.49 -6.63
C GLY A 46 -21.15 15.65 -5.82
N GLN A 47 -21.40 15.65 -4.50
CA GLN A 47 -20.84 16.64 -3.56
C GLN A 47 -19.31 16.64 -3.49
N ASN A 48 -18.68 15.54 -3.93
CA ASN A 48 -17.24 15.30 -3.90
C ASN A 48 -16.56 15.52 -5.26
N ALA A 49 -17.29 16.00 -6.29
CA ALA A 49 -16.77 16.11 -7.66
C ALA A 49 -15.58 17.09 -7.81
N ALA A 50 -15.41 18.01 -6.87
CA ALA A 50 -14.30 18.96 -6.86
C ALA A 50 -12.99 18.38 -6.31
N LEU A 51 -13.03 17.16 -5.74
CA LEU A 51 -11.84 16.53 -5.16
C LEU A 51 -10.88 16.06 -6.26
N THR A 52 -9.59 16.27 -6.00
CA THR A 52 -8.51 15.92 -6.92
C THR A 52 -7.72 14.73 -6.41
N LEU A 53 -7.00 14.05 -7.32
CA LEU A 53 -6.11 12.94 -6.95
C LEU A 53 -5.05 13.38 -5.95
N ALA A 54 -4.54 14.61 -6.08
CA ALA A 54 -3.54 15.14 -5.17
C ALA A 54 -4.06 15.24 -3.72
N GLN A 55 -5.34 15.58 -3.53
CA GLN A 55 -5.96 15.62 -2.19
C GLN A 55 -6.15 14.21 -1.61
N LEU A 56 -6.56 13.24 -2.43
CA LEU A 56 -6.80 11.87 -2.00
C LEU A 56 -5.50 11.09 -1.75
N ALA A 57 -4.41 11.45 -2.44
CA ALA A 57 -3.14 10.73 -2.42
C ALA A 57 -2.06 11.37 -1.53
N ASP A 58 -2.40 12.38 -0.70
CA ASP A 58 -1.43 13.10 0.14
C ASP A 58 -0.30 13.74 -0.70
N ASP A 59 -0.61 14.28 -1.88
CA ASP A 59 0.38 14.96 -2.72
C ASP A 59 0.46 16.46 -2.35
N PRO A 60 1.64 17.10 -2.46
CA PRO A 60 1.75 18.55 -2.29
C PRO A 60 0.81 19.31 -3.25
N PRO A 61 0.12 20.37 -2.79
CA PRO A 61 0.24 21.06 -1.50
C PRO A 61 -0.64 20.50 -0.36
N HIS A 62 -1.35 19.39 -0.58
CA HIS A 62 -2.36 18.84 0.33
C HIS A 62 -1.80 17.82 1.35
N ASN A 63 -0.48 17.71 1.45
CA ASN A 63 0.23 16.74 2.29
C ASN A 63 0.40 17.17 3.76
N ARG A 64 -0.50 18.03 4.25
CA ARG A 64 -0.50 18.48 5.65
C ARG A 64 -1.54 17.67 6.43
N PRO A 65 -1.13 16.80 7.37
CA PRO A 65 -2.05 15.91 8.08
C PRO A 65 -3.21 16.63 8.75
N LYS A 66 -2.93 17.79 9.37
CA LYS A 66 -3.94 18.62 10.03
C LYS A 66 -5.04 19.10 9.09
N HIS A 67 -4.72 19.37 7.83
CA HIS A 67 -5.67 19.83 6.83
C HIS A 67 -6.47 18.66 6.26
N GLN A 68 -5.87 17.48 6.12
CA GLN A 68 -6.57 16.29 5.62
C GLN A 68 -7.74 15.88 6.52
N ALA A 69 -7.57 15.97 7.83
CA ALA A 69 -8.62 15.65 8.80
C ALA A 69 -9.80 16.63 8.78
N THR A 70 -9.59 17.86 8.32
CA THR A 70 -10.64 18.90 8.26
C THR A 70 -11.26 19.06 6.87
N ASP A 71 -10.45 18.87 5.82
CA ASP A 71 -10.83 19.19 4.44
C ASP A 71 -11.53 18.02 3.75
N LEU A 72 -11.32 16.79 4.24
CA LEU A 72 -11.94 15.59 3.70
C LEU A 72 -13.17 15.21 4.53
N LEU A 73 -14.29 14.99 3.84
CA LEU A 73 -15.49 14.44 4.46
C LEU A 73 -15.24 13.00 4.92
N GLN A 74 -15.91 12.60 6.00
CA GLN A 74 -15.69 11.29 6.63
C GLN A 74 -15.89 10.11 5.67
N ASN A 75 -16.89 10.18 4.78
CA ASN A 75 -17.13 9.14 3.78
C ASN A 75 -15.97 9.01 2.79
N VAL A 76 -15.36 10.15 2.41
CA VAL A 76 -14.19 10.16 1.52
C VAL A 76 -12.99 9.51 2.20
N VAL A 77 -12.76 9.82 3.49
CA VAL A 77 -11.66 9.21 4.26
C VAL A 77 -11.87 7.69 4.39
N ALA A 78 -13.10 7.24 4.61
CA ALA A 78 -13.44 5.82 4.63
C ALA A 78 -13.14 5.11 3.30
N ASP A 79 -13.52 5.73 2.17
CA ASP A 79 -13.27 5.19 0.83
C ASP A 79 -11.77 5.13 0.49
N ILE A 80 -11.00 6.15 0.88
CA ILE A 80 -9.53 6.17 0.72
C ILE A 80 -8.88 5.04 1.52
N LYS A 81 -9.30 4.87 2.78
CA LYS A 81 -8.82 3.81 3.67
C LYS A 81 -9.11 2.43 3.09
N GLU A 82 -10.32 2.21 2.59
CA GLU A 82 -10.70 0.94 1.95
C GLU A 82 -9.85 0.68 0.69
N ALA A 83 -9.61 1.71 -0.13
CA ALA A 83 -8.75 1.60 -1.30
C ALA A 83 -7.29 1.26 -0.92
N ALA A 84 -6.76 1.89 0.14
CA ALA A 84 -5.42 1.61 0.66
C ALA A 84 -5.29 0.17 1.16
N GLN A 85 -6.27 -0.31 1.94
CA GLN A 85 -6.31 -1.67 2.45
C GLN A 85 -6.40 -2.70 1.31
N LYS A 86 -7.30 -2.48 0.33
CA LYS A 86 -7.41 -3.37 -0.84
C LYS A 86 -6.11 -3.41 -1.65
N ALA A 87 -5.40 -2.30 -1.78
CA ALA A 87 -4.12 -2.27 -2.45
C ALA A 87 -3.06 -3.10 -1.70
N ILE A 88 -3.03 -3.04 -0.37
CA ILE A 88 -2.14 -3.89 0.47
C ILE A 88 -2.45 -5.37 0.24
N LEU A 89 -3.73 -5.76 0.29
CA LEU A 89 -4.12 -7.16 0.11
C LEU A 89 -3.75 -7.72 -1.27
N GLN A 90 -3.64 -6.86 -2.29
CA GLN A 90 -3.25 -7.27 -3.64
C GLN A 90 -1.74 -7.44 -3.86
N ILE A 91 -0.91 -7.00 -2.92
CA ILE A 91 0.56 -7.12 -3.00
C ILE A 91 1.13 -8.13 -2.02
N GLN A 92 0.31 -8.68 -1.10
CA GLN A 92 0.77 -9.73 -0.20
C GLN A 92 1.18 -10.96 -1.03
N PRO A 93 2.37 -11.54 -0.77
CA PRO A 93 2.84 -12.71 -1.50
C PRO A 93 1.82 -13.85 -1.41
N THR A 94 1.46 -14.42 -2.55
CA THR A 94 0.73 -15.68 -2.61
C THR A 94 1.68 -16.80 -2.22
N VAL A 95 1.77 -17.09 -0.91
CA VAL A 95 2.44 -18.25 -0.31
C VAL A 95 3.95 -18.34 -0.63
N ILE A 96 4.78 -18.17 0.39
CA ILE A 96 6.21 -18.50 0.36
C ILE A 96 6.33 -20.02 0.14
N PRO A 97 7.03 -20.52 -0.90
CA PRO A 97 7.38 -21.93 -0.97
C PRO A 97 8.34 -22.24 0.18
N GLU A 98 7.99 -23.19 1.05
CA GLU A 98 8.95 -23.82 1.95
C GLU A 98 10.05 -24.47 1.10
N GLY A 99 11.24 -23.86 1.06
CA GLY A 99 12.36 -24.35 0.27
C GLY A 99 13.66 -23.69 0.70
N THR A 100 14.77 -24.40 0.50
CA THR A 100 16.09 -23.83 0.85
C THR A 100 16.47 -22.67 -0.08
N PHE A 101 17.22 -21.63 0.33
CA PHE A 101 17.59 -20.52 -0.58
C PHE A 101 18.34 -21.03 -1.84
N THR A 102 19.00 -22.18 -1.73
CA THR A 102 19.69 -22.88 -2.82
C THR A 102 18.75 -23.47 -3.87
N GLU A 103 17.47 -23.62 -3.52
CA GLU A 103 16.41 -24.13 -4.38
C GLU A 103 15.58 -23.00 -5.01
N VAL A 104 15.75 -21.76 -4.53
CA VAL A 104 15.13 -20.58 -5.11
C VAL A 104 15.69 -20.36 -6.52
N LYS A 105 14.85 -20.60 -7.52
CA LYS A 105 15.16 -20.40 -8.93
C LYS A 105 14.15 -19.44 -9.51
N GLN A 106 14.62 -18.51 -10.34
CA GLN A 106 13.73 -17.64 -11.08
C GLN A 106 12.82 -18.46 -11.99
N GLY A 107 11.51 -18.34 -11.80
CA GLY A 107 10.52 -18.98 -12.65
C GLY A 107 10.55 -18.44 -14.08
N ALA A 108 10.16 -19.25 -15.06
CA ALA A 108 10.17 -18.86 -16.49
C ALA A 108 9.26 -17.66 -16.83
N SER A 109 8.31 -17.33 -15.94
CA SER A 109 7.41 -16.17 -16.06
C SER A 109 7.50 -15.24 -14.84
N GLU A 110 8.49 -15.45 -13.97
CA GLU A 110 8.70 -14.65 -12.78
C GLU A 110 9.51 -13.39 -13.13
N PRO A 111 8.99 -12.18 -12.82
CA PRO A 111 9.77 -10.97 -12.92
C PRO A 111 11.02 -11.05 -12.03
N PHE A 112 12.16 -10.57 -12.54
CA PHE A 112 13.45 -10.65 -11.84
C PHE A 112 13.40 -10.08 -10.41
N THR A 113 12.60 -9.03 -10.18
CA THR A 113 12.45 -8.42 -8.85
C THR A 113 11.76 -9.36 -7.85
N SER A 114 10.74 -10.10 -8.28
CA SER A 114 10.05 -11.09 -7.45
C SER A 114 11.00 -12.21 -7.02
N PHE A 115 11.90 -12.63 -7.93
CA PHE A 115 12.93 -13.60 -7.63
C PHE A 115 13.93 -13.10 -6.57
N ILE A 116 14.37 -11.84 -6.68
CA ILE A 116 15.28 -11.23 -5.69
C ILE A 116 14.61 -11.11 -4.32
N ASP A 117 13.33 -10.76 -4.25
CA ASP A 117 12.59 -10.69 -2.99
C ASP A 117 12.54 -12.08 -2.33
N HIS A 118 12.18 -13.13 -3.08
CA HIS A 118 12.15 -14.50 -2.59
C HIS A 118 13.53 -15.02 -2.15
N LEU A 119 14.58 -14.70 -2.91
CA LEU A 119 15.95 -15.10 -2.57
C LEU A 119 16.44 -14.39 -1.31
N THR A 120 16.19 -13.09 -1.19
CA THR A 120 16.60 -12.29 -0.03
C THR A 120 15.91 -12.81 1.24
N GLN A 121 14.59 -13.05 1.16
CA GLN A 121 13.82 -13.61 2.26
C GLN A 121 14.35 -15.00 2.69
N ALA A 122 14.59 -15.90 1.73
CA ALA A 122 15.11 -17.23 2.04
C ALA A 122 16.51 -17.21 2.66
N VAL A 123 17.35 -16.24 2.29
CA VAL A 123 18.68 -16.04 2.90
C VAL A 123 18.54 -15.49 4.32
N GLU A 124 17.68 -14.50 4.55
CA GLU A 124 17.45 -13.92 5.88
C GLU A 124 16.91 -14.95 6.88
N GLU A 125 15.96 -15.78 6.46
CA GLU A 125 15.37 -16.84 7.29
C GLU A 125 16.38 -17.94 7.66
N GLN A 126 17.33 -18.25 6.76
CA GLN A 126 18.33 -19.29 7.02
C GLN A 126 19.56 -18.77 7.76
N CYS A 127 20.05 -17.58 7.43
CA CYS A 127 21.20 -16.99 8.10
C CYS A 127 20.84 -16.48 9.51
N SER A 128 19.57 -16.16 9.78
CA SER A 128 19.11 -15.83 11.13
C SER A 128 18.85 -17.06 12.00
N GLY A 129 18.88 -18.28 11.41
CA GLY A 129 18.69 -19.55 12.10
C GLY A 129 19.98 -20.18 12.68
N GLU A 130 21.16 -19.60 12.43
CA GLU A 130 22.45 -20.09 12.94
C GLU A 130 22.90 -19.39 14.25
N VAL A 131 22.00 -19.21 15.22
CA VAL A 131 22.40 -19.00 16.63
C VAL A 131 21.37 -19.59 17.59
N ALA A 132 21.40 -20.91 17.81
CA ALA A 132 21.11 -21.60 19.08
C ALA A 132 21.31 -23.11 18.96
#